data_AF-A0A2V8SGK5-F1
#
_entry.id   AF-A0A2V8SGK5-F1
#
_cell.length_a   1.000
_cell.length_b   1.000
_cell.length_c   1.000
_cell.angle_alpha   90.00
_cell.angle_beta   90.00
_cell.angle_gamma   90.00
#
_symmetry.space_group_name_H-M   'P 1'
#
loop_
_entity.id
_entity.type
_entity.pdbx_description
1 polymer ?
#
loop_
_entity_poly.entity_id
_entity_poly.type
_entity_poly.pdbx_seq_one_letter_code
_entity_poly.pdbx_strand_id
1 'polypeptide(L)'
;MGMEEKDQEDVMQRLLELGGDKKFLTFDDLNRELPDTIVSPDDIEDVLQKLEGSNITVTDSDERLIEQAAAAVASDEIDEVLEEDIELDLSAGALEKTNDPVRLYLREMGIVPLLTREGEVSIAKRIERGQIKTQKAISRSPIAVK
;
A
#
# COMPACT_ATOMS: atom_id res chain seq x y z
N MET A 1 13.93 20.96 -32.19
CA MET A 1 15.13 20.15 -31.88
C MET A 1 14.70 19.25 -30.74
N GLY A 2 13.92 18.20 -30.96
CA GLY A 2 14.09 17.18 -32.00
C GLY A 2 14.96 16.10 -31.38
N MET A 3 14.32 15.20 -30.63
CA MET A 3 14.96 14.04 -30.02
C MET A 3 15.72 13.26 -31.09
N GLU A 4 16.88 12.72 -30.71
CA GLU A 4 17.52 11.67 -31.46
C GLU A 4 16.67 10.40 -31.24
N GLU A 5 16.07 9.84 -32.30
CA GLU A 5 15.23 8.63 -32.26
C GLU A 5 15.91 7.45 -31.51
N LYS A 6 17.24 7.49 -31.40
CA LYS A 6 18.05 6.57 -30.61
C LYS A 6 17.69 6.51 -29.13
N ASP A 7 17.44 7.65 -28.49
CA ASP A 7 17.18 7.68 -27.06
C ASP A 7 15.84 7.01 -26.73
N GLN A 8 14.85 7.15 -27.62
CA GLN A 8 13.56 6.47 -27.48
C GLN A 8 13.69 4.95 -27.72
N GLU A 9 14.49 4.53 -28.70
CA GLU A 9 14.74 3.10 -28.96
C GLU A 9 15.48 2.43 -27.80
N ASP A 10 16.50 3.09 -27.25
CA ASP A 10 17.29 2.58 -26.12
C ASP A 10 16.44 2.43 -24.84
N VAL A 11 15.55 3.40 -24.57
CA VAL A 11 14.60 3.35 -23.43
C VAL A 11 13.57 2.25 -23.61
N MET A 12 12.99 2.13 -24.82
CA MET A 12 12.04 1.05 -25.13
C MET A 12 12.68 -0.33 -24.98
N GLN A 13 13.93 -0.49 -25.40
CA GLN A 13 14.64 -1.77 -25.29
C GLN A 13 14.85 -2.19 -23.83
N ARG A 14 15.17 -1.24 -22.95
CA ARG A 14 15.26 -1.50 -21.50
C ARG A 14 13.92 -1.83 -20.86
N LEU A 15 12.87 -1.11 -21.24
CA LEU A 15 11.51 -1.38 -20.76
C LEU A 15 11.01 -2.77 -21.22
N LEU A 16 11.37 -3.18 -22.44
CA LEU A 16 11.07 -4.52 -22.96
C LEU A 16 11.88 -5.61 -22.26
N GLU A 17 13.13 -5.36 -21.88
CA GLU A 17 13.91 -6.32 -21.08
C GLU A 17 13.32 -6.48 -19.68
N LEU A 18 12.96 -5.37 -19.00
CA LEU A 18 12.35 -5.42 -17.67
C LEU A 18 10.95 -6.07 -17.68
N GLY A 19 10.13 -5.67 -18.66
CA GLY A 19 8.74 -6.10 -18.79
C GLY A 19 8.59 -7.46 -19.50
N GLY A 20 9.56 -7.88 -20.30
CA GLY A 20 9.52 -9.14 -21.07
C GLY A 20 9.54 -10.38 -20.17
N ASP A 21 10.33 -10.36 -19.10
CA ASP A 21 10.41 -11.48 -18.15
C ASP A 21 9.17 -11.55 -17.25
N LYS A 22 8.65 -10.39 -16.86
CA LYS A 22 7.58 -10.27 -15.86
C LYS A 22 6.18 -10.24 -16.49
N LYS A 23 6.07 -9.85 -17.77
CA LYS A 23 4.81 -9.51 -18.47
C LYS A 23 4.00 -8.37 -17.83
N PHE A 24 4.58 -7.69 -16.86
CA PHE A 24 4.00 -6.51 -16.21
C PHE A 24 5.11 -5.52 -15.86
N LEU A 25 4.76 -4.23 -15.80
CA LEU A 25 5.63 -3.14 -15.41
C LEU A 25 4.87 -2.23 -14.43
N THR A 26 5.55 -1.61 -13.46
CA THR A 26 4.90 -0.61 -12.59
C THR A 26 5.05 0.80 -13.18
N PHE A 27 4.17 1.72 -12.78
CA PHE A 27 4.33 3.14 -13.13
C PHE A 27 5.63 3.73 -12.58
N ASP A 28 6.11 3.24 -11.43
CA ASP A 28 7.40 3.63 -10.87
C ASP A 28 8.59 3.16 -11.74
N ASP A 29 8.53 1.92 -12.26
CA ASP A 29 9.55 1.40 -13.16
C ASP A 29 9.55 2.17 -14.50
N LEU A 30 8.35 2.51 -15.01
CA LEU A 30 8.18 3.33 -16.20
C LEU A 30 8.79 4.74 -15.99
N ASN A 31 8.45 5.40 -14.89
CA ASN A 31 8.93 6.76 -14.58
C ASN A 31 10.43 6.82 -14.28
N ARG A 32 11.04 5.72 -13.81
CA ARG A 32 12.50 5.66 -13.56
C ARG A 32 13.31 5.51 -14.84
N GLU A 33 12.81 4.73 -15.80
CA GLU A 33 13.52 4.47 -17.05
C GLU A 33 13.20 5.50 -18.14
N LEU A 34 12.11 6.27 -17.99
CA LEU A 34 11.82 7.42 -18.83
C LEU A 34 12.77 8.58 -18.51
N PRO A 35 13.55 9.08 -19.49
CA PRO A 35 14.37 10.28 -19.29
C PRO A 35 13.50 11.52 -19.08
N ASP A 36 14.00 12.50 -18.31
CA ASP A 36 13.38 13.82 -18.02
C ASP A 36 13.05 14.66 -19.27
N THR A 37 13.38 14.17 -20.46
CA THR A 37 13.09 14.80 -21.75
C THR A 37 11.74 14.32 -22.31
N ILE A 38 11.24 13.15 -21.87
CA ILE A 38 9.91 12.60 -22.20
C ILE A 38 8.93 13.03 -21.11
N VAL A 39 8.47 14.28 -21.18
CA VAL A 39 7.46 14.83 -20.24
C VAL A 39 6.16 15.16 -20.96
N SER A 40 6.13 15.06 -22.30
CA SER A 40 4.91 15.30 -23.05
C SER A 40 3.94 14.13 -22.86
N PRO A 41 2.66 14.38 -22.54
CA PRO A 41 1.66 13.32 -22.41
C PRO A 41 1.52 12.49 -23.69
N ASP A 42 1.71 13.10 -24.87
CA ASP A 42 1.62 12.41 -26.16
C ASP A 42 2.73 11.34 -26.33
N ASP A 43 3.96 11.65 -25.90
CA ASP A 43 5.09 10.72 -26.01
C ASP A 43 4.96 9.55 -25.02
N ILE A 44 4.33 9.78 -23.86
CA ILE A 44 4.05 8.74 -22.86
C ILE A 44 2.97 7.79 -23.38
N GLU A 45 1.95 8.32 -24.06
CA GLU A 45 0.88 7.51 -24.67
C GLU A 45 1.43 6.58 -25.78
N ASP A 46 2.35 7.09 -26.60
CA ASP A 46 3.05 6.29 -27.63
C ASP A 46 3.87 5.13 -27.03
N VAL A 47 4.53 5.35 -25.89
CA VAL A 47 5.28 4.30 -25.16
C VAL A 47 4.32 3.27 -24.58
N LEU A 48 3.22 3.69 -23.97
CA LEU A 48 2.20 2.80 -23.42
C LEU A 48 1.58 1.92 -24.51
N GLN A 49 1.27 2.48 -25.68
CA GLN A 49 0.72 1.73 -26.82
C GLN A 49 1.70 0.68 -27.35
N LYS A 50 3.01 0.99 -27.41
CA LYS A 50 4.05 0.04 -27.81
C LYS A 50 4.26 -1.08 -26.79
N LEU A 51 4.15 -0.78 -25.50
CA LEU A 51 4.21 -1.77 -24.42
C LEU A 51 2.99 -2.70 -24.43
N GLU A 52 1.79 -2.16 -24.68
CA GLU A 52 0.57 -2.95 -24.85
C GLU A 52 0.68 -3.88 -26.07
N GLY A 53 1.23 -3.38 -27.19
CA GLY A 53 1.52 -4.20 -28.38
C GLY A 53 2.53 -5.33 -28.13
N SER A 54 3.36 -5.19 -27.09
CA SER A 54 4.32 -6.20 -26.63
C SER A 54 3.78 -7.08 -25.51
N ASN A 55 2.48 -6.96 -25.20
CA ASN A 55 1.76 -7.76 -24.21
C ASN A 55 2.25 -7.58 -22.75
N ILE A 56 2.75 -6.38 -22.44
CA ILE A 56 3.20 -5.96 -21.10
C ILE A 56 2.12 -5.07 -20.48
N THR A 57 1.54 -5.48 -19.36
CA THR A 57 0.53 -4.68 -18.65
C THR A 57 1.20 -3.72 -17.67
N VAL A 58 0.92 -2.43 -17.78
CA VAL A 58 1.36 -1.44 -16.79
C VAL A 58 0.32 -1.38 -15.68
N THR A 59 0.71 -1.72 -14.45
CA THR A 59 -0.17 -1.74 -13.28
C THR A 59 0.35 -0.79 -12.21
N ASP A 60 -0.54 -0.25 -11.39
CA ASP A 60 -0.11 0.50 -10.22
C ASP A 60 0.52 -0.45 -9.18
N SER A 61 1.60 0.00 -8.54
CA SER A 61 2.31 -0.72 -7.49
C SER A 61 1.34 -1.09 -6.35
N ASP A 62 0.35 -0.23 -6.11
CA ASP A 62 -0.66 -0.37 -5.07
C ASP A 62 -1.77 -1.37 -5.43
N GLU A 63 -2.13 -1.51 -6.72
CA GLU A 63 -3.26 -2.34 -7.15
C GLU A 63 -2.97 -3.83 -6.97
N ARG A 64 -1.69 -4.23 -7.06
CA ARG A 64 -1.26 -5.60 -6.73
C ARG A 64 -1.19 -5.89 -5.24
N LEU A 65 -0.86 -4.89 -4.42
CA LEU A 65 -0.88 -5.05 -2.97
C LEU A 65 -2.31 -5.30 -2.49
N ILE A 66 -3.29 -4.66 -3.15
CA ILE A 66 -4.72 -4.88 -2.94
C ILE A 66 -5.18 -6.26 -3.43
N GLU A 67 -4.77 -6.73 -4.61
CA GLU A 67 -5.12 -8.09 -5.09
C GLU A 67 -4.50 -9.21 -4.23
N GLN A 68 -3.25 -9.05 -3.79
CA GLN A 68 -2.59 -10.02 -2.91
C GLN A 68 -3.17 -10.01 -1.50
N ALA A 69 -3.51 -8.83 -0.97
CA ALA A 69 -4.24 -8.72 0.30
C ALA A 69 -5.64 -9.34 0.19
N ALA A 70 -6.37 -9.12 -0.92
CA ALA A 70 -7.68 -9.71 -1.14
C ALA A 70 -7.63 -11.25 -1.26
N ALA A 71 -6.57 -11.80 -1.86
CA ALA A 71 -6.35 -13.25 -1.94
C ALA A 71 -5.99 -13.87 -0.57
N ALA A 72 -5.27 -13.15 0.29
CA ALA A 72 -4.90 -13.60 1.64
C ALA A 72 -6.08 -13.55 2.63
N VAL A 73 -7.04 -12.64 2.44
CA VAL A 73 -8.24 -12.52 3.29
C VAL A 73 -9.28 -13.63 2.99
N ALA A 74 -9.17 -14.33 1.86
CA ALA A 74 -10.06 -15.44 1.51
C ALA A 74 -9.71 -16.79 2.19
N SER A 75 -8.52 -16.93 2.77
CA SER A 75 -8.14 -18.08 3.59
C SER A 75 -8.51 -17.86 5.06
N ASP A 76 -9.71 -18.36 5.36
CA ASP A 76 -10.42 -18.57 6.63
C ASP A 76 -9.58 -18.96 7.86
N GLU A 77 -8.95 -18.01 8.57
CA GLU A 77 -8.56 -18.13 9.99
C GLU A 77 -8.50 -16.75 10.67
N ILE A 78 -9.65 -16.12 10.97
CA ILE A 78 -9.70 -14.77 11.57
C ILE A 78 -9.97 -14.75 13.10
N ASP A 79 -10.33 -15.86 13.75
CA ASP A 79 -10.94 -15.76 15.08
C ASP A 79 -10.04 -15.99 16.32
N GLU A 80 -8.73 -16.27 16.19
CA GLU A 80 -7.89 -16.51 17.39
C GLU A 80 -6.54 -15.77 17.48
N VAL A 81 -6.13 -14.95 16.49
CA VAL A 81 -4.76 -14.35 16.47
C VAL A 81 -4.72 -12.86 16.85
N LEU A 82 -5.67 -12.38 17.67
CA LEU A 82 -5.67 -10.97 18.12
C LEU A 82 -4.80 -10.71 19.36
N GLU A 83 -4.13 -11.72 19.94
CA GLU A 83 -3.28 -11.56 21.14
C GLU A 83 -1.83 -12.01 21.00
N GLU A 84 -1.45 -12.71 19.91
CA GLU A 84 -0.03 -13.03 19.67
C GLU A 84 0.51 -12.13 18.56
N ASP A 85 1.34 -11.20 18.98
CA ASP A 85 2.40 -10.56 18.21
C ASP A 85 2.15 -10.55 16.70
N ILE A 86 1.40 -9.54 16.26
CA ILE A 86 1.69 -8.94 14.96
C ILE A 86 3.12 -8.41 15.11
N GLU A 87 4.10 -9.29 14.91
CA GLU A 87 5.43 -8.89 14.47
C GLU A 87 5.17 -7.98 13.29
N LEU A 88 5.21 -6.69 13.58
CA LEU A 88 5.15 -5.61 12.62
C LEU A 88 6.24 -5.95 11.59
N ASP A 89 5.82 -6.54 10.48
CA ASP A 89 6.72 -6.89 9.40
C ASP A 89 7.19 -5.59 8.75
N LEU A 90 8.19 -4.99 9.39
CA LEU A 90 8.97 -3.86 8.90
C LEU A 90 9.90 -4.29 7.75
N SER A 91 9.86 -5.56 7.32
CA SER A 91 10.76 -6.15 6.33
C SER A 91 10.19 -6.18 4.91
N ALA A 92 8.88 -5.94 4.73
CA ALA A 92 8.28 -5.70 3.42
C ALA A 92 8.74 -4.33 2.85
N GLY A 93 10.00 -4.26 2.43
CA GLY A 93 10.62 -3.09 1.81
C GLY A 93 11.77 -2.50 2.61
N ALA A 94 12.85 -3.27 2.80
CA ALA A 94 14.12 -2.80 3.35
C ALA A 94 14.85 -1.74 2.49
N LEU A 95 14.16 -0.97 1.63
CA LEU A 95 14.78 -0.04 0.69
C LEU A 95 14.59 1.46 0.97
N GLU A 96 13.79 1.88 1.94
CA GLU A 96 13.73 3.32 2.27
C GLU A 96 13.70 3.57 3.77
N LYS A 97 14.89 3.70 4.35
CA LYS A 97 15.13 4.47 5.58
C LYS A 97 14.89 5.96 5.29
N THR A 98 13.67 6.35 4.95
CA THR A 98 13.31 7.77 4.89
C THR A 98 13.12 8.28 6.31
N ASN A 99 13.96 9.23 6.73
CA ASN A 99 13.84 9.96 8.00
C ASN A 99 12.70 11.00 7.97
N ASP A 100 11.75 10.89 7.03
CA ASP A 100 10.63 11.81 6.94
C ASP A 100 9.52 11.36 7.92
N PRO A 101 9.24 12.13 8.99
CA PRO A 101 8.22 11.78 9.96
C PRO A 101 6.81 11.71 9.36
N VAL A 102 6.56 12.45 8.27
CA VAL A 102 5.25 12.43 7.60
C VAL A 102 5.07 11.10 6.87
N ARG A 103 6.09 10.66 6.13
CA ARG A 103 6.07 9.39 5.41
C ARG A 103 5.99 8.20 6.36
N LEU A 104 6.66 8.29 7.51
CA LEU A 104 6.53 7.31 8.59
C LEU A 104 5.09 7.21 9.09
N TYR A 105 4.47 8.35 9.43
CA TYR A 105 3.09 8.38 9.92
C TYR A 105 2.09 7.83 8.90
N LEU A 106 2.21 8.22 7.62
CA LEU A 106 1.31 7.74 6.57
C LEU A 106 1.45 6.24 6.34
N ARG A 107 2.67 5.70 6.41
CA ARG A 107 2.90 4.25 6.32
C ARG A 107 2.26 3.52 7.50
N GLU A 108 2.47 3.98 8.72
CA GLU A 108 1.88 3.38 9.92
C GLU A 108 0.35 3.48 9.92
N MET A 109 -0.21 4.61 9.47
CA MET A 109 -1.65 4.81 9.36
C MET A 109 -2.28 3.91 8.28
N GLY A 110 -1.57 3.66 7.17
CA GLY A 110 -2.05 2.83 6.06
C GLY A 110 -2.06 1.32 6.34
N ILE A 111 -1.32 0.85 7.35
CA ILE A 111 -1.31 -0.55 7.79
C ILE A 111 -2.63 -0.92 8.48
N VAL A 112 -3.28 0.04 9.15
CA VAL A 112 -4.51 -0.21 9.90
C VAL A 112 -5.72 -0.07 8.96
N PRO A 113 -6.52 -1.13 8.76
CA PRO A 113 -7.67 -1.06 7.86
C PRO A 113 -8.76 -0.13 8.41
N LEU A 114 -9.52 0.48 7.50
CA LEU A 114 -10.66 1.32 7.87
C LEU A 114 -11.77 0.49 8.54
N LEU A 115 -12.43 1.10 9.51
CA LEU A 115 -13.54 0.46 10.22
C LEU A 115 -14.78 0.36 9.33
N THR A 116 -15.48 -0.76 9.44
CA THR A 116 -16.85 -0.89 8.93
C THR A 116 -17.83 -0.30 9.95
N ARG A 117 -19.04 0.06 9.50
CA ARG A 117 -20.11 0.56 10.37
C ARG A 117 -20.41 -0.38 11.55
N GLU A 118 -20.36 -1.69 11.32
CA GLU A 118 -20.57 -2.70 12.37
C GLU A 118 -19.38 -2.76 13.35
N GLY A 119 -18.16 -2.64 12.82
CA GLY A 119 -16.93 -2.52 13.60
C GLY A 119 -16.97 -1.33 14.55
N GLU A 120 -17.36 -0.15 14.06
CA GLU A 120 -17.52 1.06 14.88
C GLU A 120 -18.50 0.86 16.05
N VAL A 121 -19.66 0.25 15.77
CA VAL A 121 -20.68 -0.03 16.80
C VAL A 121 -20.15 -1.03 17.84
N SER A 122 -19.38 -2.04 17.42
CA SER A 122 -18.82 -3.03 18.34
C SER A 122 -17.78 -2.41 19.30
N ILE A 123 -16.92 -1.53 18.77
CA ILE A 123 -15.94 -0.77 19.54
C ILE A 123 -16.65 0.16 20.52
N ALA A 124 -17.67 0.89 20.07
CA ALA A 124 -18.45 1.78 20.93
C ALA A 124 -19.07 1.03 22.13
N LYS A 125 -19.72 -0.12 21.88
CA LYS A 125 -20.27 -0.98 22.94
C LYS A 125 -19.19 -1.53 23.87
N ARG A 126 -17.96 -1.76 23.38
CA ARG A 126 -16.84 -2.23 24.20
C ARG A 126 -16.34 -1.12 25.13
N ILE A 127 -16.21 0.11 24.61
CA ILE A 127 -15.84 1.29 25.39
C ILE A 127 -16.89 1.58 26.47
N GLU A 128 -18.18 1.56 26.13
CA GLU A 128 -19.27 1.78 27.09
C GLU A 128 -19.25 0.75 28.25
N ARG A 129 -19.10 -0.54 27.92
CA ARG A 129 -18.95 -1.60 28.93
C ARG A 129 -17.73 -1.37 29.82
N GLY A 130 -16.61 -0.93 29.25
CA GLY A 130 -15.41 -0.56 29.98
C GLY A 130 -15.65 0.58 30.96
N GLN A 131 -16.31 1.66 30.51
CA GLN A 131 -16.67 2.80 31.35
C GLN A 131 -17.57 2.40 32.51
N ILE A 132 -18.62 1.61 32.25
CA ILE A 132 -19.52 1.11 33.30
C ILE A 132 -18.75 0.25 34.31
N LYS A 133 -17.82 -0.60 33.84
CA LYS A 133 -16.98 -1.43 34.73
C LYS A 133 -16.08 -0.56 35.61
N THR A 134 -15.43 0.44 35.04
CA THR A 134 -14.59 1.40 35.77
C THR A 134 -15.40 2.20 36.78
N GLN A 135 -16.57 2.72 36.39
CA GLN A 135 -17.46 3.45 37.28
C GLN A 135 -17.90 2.58 38.46
N LYS A 136 -18.28 1.33 38.21
CA LYS A 136 -18.63 0.37 39.27
C LYS A 136 -17.46 0.10 40.20
N ALA A 137 -16.25 -0.08 39.67
CA ALA A 137 -15.05 -0.31 40.46
C ALA A 137 -14.75 0.89 41.37
N ILE A 138 -14.80 2.11 40.83
CA ILE A 138 -14.58 3.35 41.59
C ILE A 138 -15.67 3.52 42.66
N SER A 139 -16.94 3.31 42.31
CA SER A 139 -18.07 3.44 43.26
C SER A 139 -18.03 2.44 44.43
N ARG A 140 -17.25 1.37 44.31
CA ARG A 140 -17.06 0.38 45.38
C ARG A 140 -15.79 0.63 46.19
N SER A 141 -14.95 1.59 45.78
CA SER A 141 -13.74 1.95 46.49
C SER A 141 -14.07 2.90 47.66
N PRO A 142 -13.77 2.52 48.91
CA PRO A 142 -14.03 3.36 50.09
C PRO A 142 -13.24 4.68 50.08
N ILE A 143 -12.14 4.75 49.32
CA ILE A 143 -11.33 5.96 49.16
C ILE A 143 -12.01 6.96 48.22
N ALA A 144 -12.73 6.49 47.21
CA ALA A 144 -13.34 7.33 46.18
C ALA A 144 -14.75 7.84 46.57
N VAL A 145 -15.45 7.16 47.48
CA VAL A 145 -16.84 7.45 47.89
C VAL A 145 -16.91 7.98 49.33
N LYS A 146 -15.90 8.72 49.75
CA LYS A 146 -15.84 9.30 51.10
C LYS A 146 -16.38 10.73 51.14
#